data_AF-A0A1E1MMV6-F1
#
_entry.id   AF-A0A1E1MMV6-F1
#
_cell.length_a   1.000
_cell.length_b   1.000
_cell.length_c   1.000
_cell.angle_alpha   90.00
_cell.angle_beta   90.00
_cell.angle_gamma   90.00
#
_symmetry.space_group_name_H-M   'P 1'
#
loop_
_entity.id
_entity.type
_entity.pdbx_description
1 polymer ?
#
loop_
_entity_poly.entity_id
_entity_poly.type
_entity_poly.pdbx_seq_one_letter_code
_entity_poly.pdbx_strand_id
1 'polypeptide(L)'
;MAYGPGKSYYTWLEFLPRVDLYYIEYDGACVEKWSKDMTNVKVFTGDQADARFLETFISASGGGFDIIVDHGGHFMNQQLTSLNKLFPIVKPGGIYFIEDLATS
;
A
#
# COMPACT_ATOMS: atom_id res chain seq x y z
N MET A 1 10.23 20.09 -2.16
CA MET A 1 9.19 20.29 -1.12
C MET A 1 9.76 19.81 0.22
N ALA A 2 9.56 20.54 1.32
CA ALA A 2 10.19 20.26 2.62
C ALA A 2 9.27 19.48 3.58
N TYR A 3 8.65 18.40 3.10
CA TYR A 3 7.82 17.53 3.95
C TYR A 3 8.17 16.05 3.74
N GLY A 4 8.03 15.26 4.80
CA GLY A 4 8.30 13.81 4.80
C GLY A 4 7.17 12.97 4.18
N PRO A 5 7.40 11.66 3.98
CA PRO A 5 6.46 10.74 3.34
C PRO A 5 5.17 10.52 4.15
N GLY A 6 4.25 9.71 3.62
CA GLY A 6 3.03 9.30 4.32
C GLY A 6 1.92 10.35 4.36
N LYS A 7 1.87 11.28 3.40
CA LYS A 7 0.83 12.34 3.41
C LYS A 7 -0.56 11.85 3.02
N SER A 8 -0.67 10.85 2.15
CA SER A 8 -1.95 10.25 1.79
C SER A 8 -2.70 9.62 2.97
N TYR A 9 -2.00 9.25 4.04
CA TYR A 9 -2.59 8.75 5.29
C TYR A 9 -3.67 9.68 5.84
N TYR A 10 -3.39 10.99 5.91
CA TYR A 10 -4.35 11.97 6.45
C TYR A 10 -5.58 12.08 5.55
N THR A 11 -5.39 12.03 4.23
CA THR A 11 -6.48 12.04 3.25
C THR A 11 -7.43 10.86 3.45
N TRP A 12 -6.90 9.65 3.65
CA TRP A 12 -7.73 8.46 3.83
C TRP A 12 -8.53 8.48 5.14
N LEU A 13 -7.94 8.99 6.23
CA LEU A 13 -8.66 9.14 7.49
C LEU A 13 -9.78 10.18 7.42
N GLU A 14 -9.56 11.28 6.70
CA GLU A 14 -10.57 12.32 6.52
C GLU A 14 -11.70 11.85 5.59
N PHE A 15 -11.36 11.23 4.46
CA PHE A 15 -12.34 10.81 3.46
C PHE A 15 -13.13 9.57 3.87
N LEU A 16 -12.51 8.65 4.62
CA LEU A 16 -13.12 7.41 5.11
C LEU A 16 -12.94 7.28 6.63
N PRO A 17 -13.79 7.93 7.45
CA PRO A 17 -13.62 7.99 8.91
C PRO A 17 -13.63 6.65 9.66
N ARG A 18 -14.01 5.56 8.98
CA ARG A 18 -14.05 4.19 9.53
C ARG A 18 -13.18 3.23 8.70
N VAL A 19 -12.16 3.75 8.02
CA VAL A 19 -11.25 2.94 7.21
C VAL A 19 -10.46 1.96 8.08
N ASP A 20 -10.35 0.71 7.61
CA ASP A 20 -9.34 -0.23 8.07
C ASP A 20 -8.14 -0.11 7.13
N LEU A 21 -7.13 0.65 7.55
CA LEU A 21 -6.07 1.16 6.67
C LEU A 21 -4.81 0.30 6.75
N TYR A 22 -4.25 -0.02 5.58
CA TYR A 22 -3.02 -0.80 5.43
C TYR A 22 -2.04 -0.05 4.54
N TYR A 23 -0.75 -0.10 4.88
CA TYR A 23 0.35 0.42 4.08
C TYR A 23 1.42 -0.64 3.88
N ILE A 24 2.02 -0.67 2.70
CA ILE A 24 3.27 -1.37 2.40
C ILE A 24 4.34 -0.30 2.16
N GLU A 25 5.46 -0.40 2.85
CA GLU A 25 6.61 0.49 2.69
C GLU A 25 7.90 -0.33 2.72
N TYR A 26 8.77 -0.18 1.73
CA TYR A 26 9.96 -1.03 1.63
C TYR A 26 11.08 -0.55 2.57
N ASP A 27 11.16 0.76 2.84
CA ASP A 27 12.19 1.34 3.69
C ASP A 27 11.79 1.25 5.18
N GLY A 28 12.38 0.30 5.89
CA GLY A 28 12.16 0.13 7.33
C GLY A 28 12.56 1.35 8.17
N ALA A 29 13.62 2.07 7.79
CA ALA A 29 14.03 3.29 8.49
C ALA A 29 13.02 4.44 8.27
N CYS A 30 12.41 4.50 7.08
CA CYS A 30 11.28 5.38 6.80
C CYS A 30 10.10 5.09 7.75
N VAL A 31 9.69 3.82 7.85
CA VAL A 31 8.61 3.40 8.75
C VAL A 31 8.93 3.76 10.20
N GLU A 32 10.11 3.41 10.69
CA GLU A 32 10.53 3.70 12.06
C GLU A 32 10.51 5.20 12.36
N LYS A 33 10.91 6.03 11.40
CA LYS A 33 10.98 7.48 11.59
C LYS A 33 9.61 8.17 11.55
N TRP A 34 8.74 7.75 10.64
CA TRP A 34 7.54 8.52 10.28
C TRP A 34 6.21 7.92 10.74
N SER A 35 6.17 6.64 11.15
CA SER A 35 4.93 5.98 11.56
C SER A 35 4.62 6.06 13.06
N LYS A 36 5.54 6.59 13.89
CA LYS A 36 5.43 6.58 15.36
C LYS A 36 4.13 7.18 15.91
N ASP A 37 3.66 8.25 15.29
CA ASP A 37 2.45 8.97 15.70
C ASP A 37 1.22 8.59 14.86
N MET A 38 1.36 7.66 13.91
CA MET A 38 0.24 7.19 13.10
C MET A 38 -0.57 6.17 13.88
N THR A 39 -1.87 6.46 14.04
CA THR A 39 -2.83 5.56 14.66
C THR A 39 -3.83 5.05 13.61
N ASN A 40 -4.51 3.94 13.89
CA ASN A 40 -5.52 3.39 12.97
C ASN A 40 -4.97 3.03 11.56
N VAL A 41 -3.73 2.55 11.49
CA VAL A 41 -3.10 2.02 10.27
C VAL A 41 -2.21 0.83 10.61
N LYS A 42 -2.20 -0.17 9.74
CA LYS A 42 -1.32 -1.34 9.82
C LYS A 42 -0.24 -1.19 8.74
N VAL A 43 1.02 -1.07 9.16
CA VAL A 43 2.15 -0.90 8.23
C VAL A 43 2.92 -2.21 8.12
N PHE A 44 3.16 -2.64 6.88
CA PHE A 44 3.96 -3.81 6.54
C PHE A 44 5.25 -3.34 5.85
N THR A 45 6.39 -3.71 6.40
CA THR A 45 7.68 -3.35 5.81
C THR A 45 8.13 -4.41 4.81
N GLY A 46 8.23 -4.06 3.53
CA GLY A 46 8.70 -4.95 2.47
C GLY A 46 8.49 -4.41 1.05
N ASP A 47 9.08 -5.11 0.07
CA ASP A 47 9.10 -4.68 -1.34
C ASP A 47 7.90 -5.24 -2.11
N GLN A 48 7.18 -4.37 -2.81
CA GLN A 48 6.06 -4.75 -3.67
C GLN A 48 6.46 -5.60 -4.89
N ALA A 49 7.75 -5.60 -5.30
CA ALA A 49 8.27 -6.53 -6.30
C ALA A 49 8.58 -7.92 -5.73
N ASP A 50 8.59 -8.11 -4.40
CA ASP A 50 8.81 -9.41 -3.79
C ASP A 50 7.48 -10.17 -3.63
N ALA A 51 7.24 -11.11 -4.54
CA ALA A 51 6.07 -11.97 -4.50
C ALA A 51 5.91 -12.74 -3.18
N ARG A 52 7.00 -13.14 -2.50
CA ARG A 52 6.91 -13.86 -1.21
C ARG A 52 6.48 -12.95 -0.08
N PHE A 53 6.98 -11.72 -0.09
CA PHE A 53 6.50 -10.70 0.83
C PHE A 53 5.00 -10.42 0.62
N LEU A 54 4.55 -10.28 -0.64
CA LEU A 54 3.14 -10.08 -0.92
C LEU A 54 2.26 -11.25 -0.45
N GLU A 55 2.69 -12.50 -0.60
CA GLU A 55 1.97 -13.66 -0.03
C GLU A 55 1.89 -13.59 1.51
N THR A 56 2.96 -13.12 2.16
CA THR A 56 2.99 -12.92 3.61
C THR A 56 2.01 -11.83 4.03
N PHE A 57 1.99 -10.71 3.31
CA PHE A 57 1.03 -9.63 3.51
C PHE A 57 -0.41 -10.10 3.31
N ILE A 58 -0.70 -10.84 2.24
CA ILE A 58 -2.03 -11.38 1.95
C ILE A 58 -2.50 -12.28 3.10
N SER A 59 -1.63 -13.18 3.54
CA SER A 59 -1.94 -14.11 4.64
C SER A 59 -2.20 -13.38 5.96
N ALA A 60 -1.43 -12.33 6.25
CA ALA A 60 -1.55 -11.56 7.49
C ALA A 60 -2.72 -10.57 7.49
N SER A 61 -3.05 -9.98 6.34
CA SER A 61 -4.15 -9.02 6.20
C SER A 61 -5.52 -9.69 6.07
N GLY A 62 -5.55 -10.93 5.58
CA GLY A 62 -6.79 -11.67 5.27
C GLY A 62 -7.42 -11.31 3.93
N GLY A 63 -6.79 -10.41 3.14
CA GLY A 63 -7.31 -9.97 1.85
C GLY A 63 -8.68 -9.30 1.95
N GLY A 64 -9.45 -9.34 0.86
CA GLY A 64 -10.81 -8.78 0.81
C GLY A 64 -10.83 -7.25 0.87
N PHE A 65 -9.90 -6.59 0.18
CA PHE A 65 -9.82 -5.14 0.16
C PHE A 65 -10.92 -4.52 -0.70
N ASP A 66 -11.53 -3.44 -0.20
CA ASP A 66 -12.50 -2.66 -0.98
C ASP A 66 -11.77 -1.77 -2.02
N ILE A 67 -10.59 -1.25 -1.65
CA ILE A 67 -9.74 -0.41 -2.49
C ILE A 67 -8.27 -0.82 -2.29
N ILE A 68 -7.53 -0.93 -3.39
CA ILE A 68 -6.06 -0.99 -3.37
C ILE A 68 -5.52 0.15 -4.24
N VAL A 69 -4.48 0.84 -3.77
CA VAL A 69 -3.76 1.88 -4.50
C VAL A 69 -2.30 1.48 -4.62
N ASP A 70 -1.84 1.26 -5.85
CA ASP A 70 -0.43 1.02 -6.18
C ASP A 70 0.24 2.36 -6.55
N HIS A 71 0.89 2.94 -5.55
CA HIS A 71 1.66 4.18 -5.65
C HIS A 71 3.01 3.99 -4.92
N GLY A 72 3.75 2.96 -5.31
CA GLY A 72 5.07 2.67 -4.73
C GLY A 72 6.22 3.11 -5.63
N GLY A 73 7.09 2.19 -6.06
CA GLY A 73 8.34 2.58 -6.75
C GLY A 73 8.23 2.88 -8.25
N HIS A 74 7.05 2.69 -8.85
CA HIS A 74 6.70 3.00 -10.25
C HIS A 74 7.54 2.30 -11.34
N PHE A 75 8.31 1.26 -10.99
CA PHE A 75 8.93 0.41 -11.99
C PHE A 75 7.91 -0.60 -12.56
N MET A 76 7.99 -0.90 -13.86
CA MET A 76 7.04 -1.81 -14.53
C MET A 76 6.97 -3.19 -13.86
N ASN A 77 8.10 -3.73 -13.41
CA ASN A 77 8.12 -5.04 -12.74
C ASN A 77 7.42 -5.00 -11.37
N GLN A 78 7.53 -3.90 -10.64
CA GLN A 78 6.86 -3.69 -9.35
C GLN A 78 5.34 -3.62 -9.54
N GLN A 79 4.86 -2.77 -10.45
CA GLN A 79 3.43 -2.63 -10.75
C GLN A 79 2.84 -3.94 -11.29
N LEU A 80 3.53 -4.64 -12.20
CA LEU A 80 3.07 -5.94 -12.71
C LEU A 80 3.02 -7.00 -11.61
N THR A 81 4.02 -7.08 -10.75
CA THR A 81 4.04 -8.06 -9.65
C THR A 81 2.92 -7.79 -8.65
N SER A 82 2.76 -6.52 -8.28
CA SER A 82 1.74 -6.06 -7.35
C SER A 82 0.34 -6.32 -7.91
N LEU A 83 0.06 -5.91 -9.15
CA LEU A 83 -1.22 -6.16 -9.80
C LEU A 83 -1.56 -7.65 -9.84
N ASN A 84 -0.62 -8.50 -10.25
CA ASN A 84 -0.85 -9.95 -10.35
C ASN A 84 -1.13 -10.62 -8.99
N LYS A 85 -0.57 -10.11 -7.90
CA LYS A 85 -0.72 -10.68 -6.55
C LYS A 85 -1.87 -10.07 -5.75
N LEU A 86 -2.10 -8.77 -5.90
CA LEU A 86 -3.00 -7.99 -5.06
C LEU A 86 -4.38 -7.78 -5.70
N PHE A 87 -4.50 -7.77 -7.03
CA PHE A 87 -5.83 -7.69 -7.65
C PHE A 87 -6.76 -8.86 -7.29
N PRO A 88 -6.28 -10.12 -7.21
CA PRO A 88 -7.14 -11.25 -6.84
C PRO A 88 -7.75 -11.19 -5.43
N ILE A 89 -7.19 -10.37 -4.52
CA ILE A 89 -7.70 -10.20 -3.15
C ILE A 89 -8.60 -8.97 -3.00
N VAL A 90 -8.88 -8.24 -4.09
CA VAL A 90 -9.89 -7.17 -4.10
C VAL A 90 -11.28 -7.80 -4.12
N LYS A 91 -12.20 -7.26 -3.32
CA LYS A 91 -13.60 -7.73 -3.29
C LYS A 91 -14.27 -7.56 -4.66
N PRO A 92 -15.25 -8.41 -5.01
CA PRO A 92 -16.15 -8.11 -6.13
C PRO A 92 -16.78 -6.72 -5.98
N GLY A 93 -16.61 -5.86 -6.99
CA GLY A 93 -17.05 -4.46 -6.95
C GLY A 93 -16.08 -3.48 -6.28
N GLY A 94 -14.95 -3.97 -5.74
CA GLY A 94 -13.84 -3.15 -5.28
C GLY A 94 -13.01 -2.59 -6.44
N ILE A 95 -12.08 -1.69 -6.11
CA ILE A 95 -11.33 -0.91 -7.09
C ILE A 95 -9.83 -1.02 -6.85
N TYR A 96 -9.06 -1.19 -7.93
CA TYR A 96 -7.60 -1.15 -7.92
C TYR A 96 -7.12 0.04 -8.73
N PHE A 97 -6.40 0.96 -8.09
CA PHE A 97 -5.77 2.11 -8.74
C PHE A 97 -4.28 1.85 -8.92
N ILE A 98 -3.73 2.25 -10.07
CA ILE A 98 -2.28 2.33 -10.29
C ILE A 98 -1.97 3.78 -10.62
N GLU A 99 -1.09 4.40 -9.85
CA GLU A 99 -0.60 5.74 -10.11
C GLU A 99 0.73 5.72 -10.87
N ASP A 100 1.00 6.82 -11.58
CA ASP A 100 2.25 7.05 -12.31
C ASP A 100 2.60 5.96 -13.34
N LEU A 101 1.70 5.74 -14.30
CA LEU A 101 1.90 4.80 -15.42
C LEU A 101 2.87 5.32 -16.50
N ALA A 102 3.27 6.59 -16.45
CA ALA A 102 4.05 7.26 -17.49
C ALA A 102 5.51 7.54 -17.10
N THR A 103 6.06 6.77 -16.16
CA THR A 103 7.38 7.03 -15.54
C THR A 103 8.48 6.04 -15.94
N SER A 104 8.17 5.05 -16.78
CA SER A 104 9.04 3.92 -17.12
C SER A 104 9.30 3.76 -18.61
#